data_AF-A0A963NZI3-F1
#
_entry.id   AF-A0A963NZI3-F1
#
_cell.length_a   1.000
_cell.length_b   1.000
_cell.length_c   1.000
_cell.angle_alpha   90.00
_cell.angle_beta   90.00
_cell.angle_gamma   90.00
#
_symmetry.space_group_name_H-M   'P 1'
#
loop_
_entity.id
_entity.type
_entity.pdbx_description
1 polymer ?
#
loop_
_entity_poly.entity_id
_entity_poly.type
_entity_poly.pdbx_seq_one_letter_code
_entity_poly.pdbx_strand_id
1 'polypeptide(L)'
;MVSIVENWAVIIGTVIGIVQAGVAPGTARLEVRIERIEPVESYPMLVTQKPGDRISISVPNGKVGEGLLNAPIEVRVRRGRDPDLVFAAPDWNPAPR
;
A
#
# COMPACT_ATOMS: atom_id res chain seq x y z
N MET A 1 -14.96 12.15 21.13
CA MET A 1 -14.91 12.49 19.69
C MET A 1 -13.55 12.06 19.20
N VAL A 2 -13.44 10.86 18.63
CA VAL A 2 -12.15 10.32 18.15
C VAL A 2 -11.97 10.85 16.74
N SER A 3 -11.07 11.82 16.56
CA SER A 3 -10.67 12.27 15.24
C SER A 3 -10.15 11.06 14.48
N ILE A 4 -10.83 10.68 13.40
CA ILE A 4 -10.29 9.71 12.45
C ILE A 4 -9.12 10.43 11.80
N VAL A 5 -7.93 10.19 12.33
CA VAL A 5 -6.71 10.78 11.80
C VAL A 5 -6.47 10.11 10.45
N GLU A 6 -6.69 10.86 9.38
CA GLU A 6 -6.39 10.44 8.02
C GLU A 6 -4.87 10.38 7.83
N ASN A 7 -4.31 9.28 8.33
CA ASN A 7 -2.90 8.97 8.35
C ASN A 7 -2.48 8.47 6.96
N TRP A 8 -1.77 9.28 6.18
CA TRP A 8 -1.29 8.93 4.83
C TRP A 8 0.24 8.84 4.72
N ALA A 9 0.72 7.91 3.89
CA ALA A 9 2.10 7.85 3.40
C ALA A 9 2.10 7.41 1.92
N VAL A 10 3.13 7.76 1.16
CA VAL A 10 3.33 7.23 -0.20
C VAL A 10 4.41 6.17 -0.16
N ILE A 11 4.09 4.98 -0.68
CA ILE A 11 5.00 3.86 -0.78
C ILE A 11 5.40 3.72 -2.25
N ILE A 12 6.70 3.80 -2.50
CA ILE A 12 7.31 3.54 -3.79
C ILE A 12 8.07 2.22 -3.66
N GLY A 13 7.84 1.30 -4.58
CA GLY A 13 8.50 0.01 -4.55
C GLY A 13 8.08 -0.90 -5.68
N THR A 14 8.43 -2.18 -5.54
CA THR A 14 8.14 -3.20 -6.56
C THR A 14 7.23 -4.27 -5.99
N VAL A 15 6.17 -4.64 -6.73
CA VAL A 15 5.28 -5.74 -6.34
C VAL A 15 6.02 -7.07 -6.51
N ILE A 16 6.16 -7.81 -5.42
CA ILE A 16 6.84 -9.11 -5.37
C ILE A 16 5.87 -10.29 -5.19
N GLY A 17 4.60 -10.02 -4.89
CA GLY A 17 3.59 -11.05 -4.70
C GLY A 17 2.17 -10.49 -4.72
N ILE A 18 1.20 -11.33 -5.07
CA ILE A 18 -0.22 -10.98 -5.13
C ILE A 18 -1.01 -12.13 -4.49
N VAL A 19 -1.77 -11.81 -3.45
CA VAL A 19 -2.67 -12.76 -2.78
C VAL A 19 -4.10 -12.29 -3.02
N GLN A 20 -4.88 -13.06 -3.80
CA GLN A 20 -6.25 -12.67 -4.18
C GLN A 20 -7.30 -12.84 -3.07
N ALA A 21 -6.92 -13.44 -1.95
CA ALA A 21 -7.71 -13.48 -0.71
C ALA A 21 -7.19 -12.42 0.26
N GLY A 22 -7.51 -11.14 0.00
CA GLY A 22 -7.18 -10.05 0.90
C GLY A 22 -7.89 -10.15 2.26
N VAL A 23 -7.54 -9.24 3.17
CA VAL A 23 -8.07 -9.22 4.56
C VAL A 23 -9.56 -8.86 4.60
N ALA A 24 -10.09 -8.20 3.56
CA ALA A 24 -11.50 -7.85 3.44
C ALA A 24 -12.12 -8.44 2.15
N PRO A 25 -13.42 -8.78 2.16
CA PRO A 25 -14.13 -9.23 0.96
C PRO A 25 -13.98 -8.24 -0.20
N GLY A 26 -13.65 -8.73 -1.39
CA GLY A 26 -13.45 -7.90 -2.58
C GLY A 26 -12.11 -7.15 -2.64
N THR A 27 -11.18 -7.43 -1.72
CA THR A 27 -9.81 -6.91 -1.75
C THR A 27 -8.78 -8.01 -2.01
N ALA A 28 -7.69 -7.64 -2.67
CA ALA A 28 -6.50 -8.41 -2.85
C ALA A 28 -5.38 -7.77 -2.03
N ARG A 29 -4.37 -8.56 -1.69
CA ARG A 29 -3.19 -8.11 -0.98
C ARG A 29 -2.00 -8.13 -1.92
N LEU A 30 -1.40 -6.98 -2.14
CA LEU A 30 -0.13 -6.85 -2.85
C LEU A 30 0.99 -6.94 -1.82
N GLU A 31 1.95 -7.82 -2.06
CA GLU A 31 3.23 -7.80 -1.35
C GLU A 31 4.19 -6.93 -2.14
N VAL A 32 4.73 -5.91 -1.47
CA VAL A 32 5.56 -4.89 -2.09
C VAL A 32 6.88 -4.84 -1.35
N ARG A 33 7.98 -4.91 -2.10
CA ARG A 33 9.29 -4.56 -1.58
C ARG A 33 9.44 -3.05 -1.65
N ILE A 34 9.65 -2.43 -0.50
CA ILE A 34 9.78 -0.98 -0.39
C ILE A 34 11.11 -0.53 -0.98
N GLU A 35 11.09 0.48 -1.82
CA GLU A 35 12.29 1.19 -2.28
C GLU A 35 12.43 2.53 -1.56
N ARG A 36 11.32 3.26 -1.42
CA ARG A 36 11.26 4.52 -0.70
C ARG A 36 9.88 4.71 -0.07
N ILE A 37 9.85 5.36 1.08
CA ILE A 37 8.62 5.82 1.72
C ILE A 37 8.70 7.33 1.83
N GLU A 38 7.66 7.99 1.35
CA GLU A 38 7.50 9.43 1.50
C GLU A 38 6.37 9.70 2.50
N PRO A 39 6.70 10.17 3.71
CA PRO A 39 5.67 10.58 4.65
C PRO A 39 4.96 11.82 4.09
N VAL A 40 3.63 11.81 4.10
CA VAL A 40 2.86 13.01 3.78
C VAL A 40 2.94 13.93 5.00
N GLU A 41 3.56 15.11 4.81
CA GLU A 41 4.01 16.21 5.70
C GLU A 41 3.54 16.28 7.16
N SER A 42 2.44 15.68 7.57
CA SER A 42 1.92 15.74 8.94
C SER A 42 2.20 14.49 9.79
N TYR A 43 2.66 13.36 9.21
CA TYR A 43 2.77 12.09 9.96
C TYR A 43 3.98 11.24 9.57
N PRO A 44 5.19 11.57 10.08
CA PRO A 44 6.43 10.87 9.73
C PRO A 44 6.55 9.42 10.23
N MET A 45 5.68 8.95 11.14
CA MET A 45 5.78 7.62 11.78
C MET A 45 4.71 6.61 11.35
N LEU A 46 4.10 6.79 10.18
CA LEU A 46 3.01 5.93 9.72
C LEU A 46 3.45 4.52 9.31
N VAL A 47 4.58 4.47 8.61
CA VAL A 47 5.16 3.26 8.04
C VAL A 47 6.52 3.11 8.72
N THR A 48 6.67 2.09 9.54
CA THR A 48 7.90 1.81 10.31
C THR A 48 8.88 0.94 9.54
N GLN A 49 8.42 0.37 8.42
CA GLN A 49 9.22 -0.41 7.49
C GLN A 49 10.27 0.47 6.81
N LYS A 50 11.38 -0.14 6.42
CA LYS A 50 12.52 0.51 5.77
C LYS A 50 12.60 0.13 4.29
N PRO A 51 13.36 0.87 3.47
CA PRO A 51 13.78 0.40 2.16
C PRO A 51 14.38 -1.02 2.24
N GLY A 52 13.91 -1.91 1.36
CA GLY A 52 14.23 -3.34 1.34
C GLY A 52 13.23 -4.23 2.09
N ASP A 53 12.46 -3.67 3.03
CA ASP A 53 11.45 -4.43 3.76
C ASP A 53 10.26 -4.78 2.86
N ARG A 54 9.50 -5.79 3.30
CA ARG A 54 8.24 -6.18 2.68
C ARG A 54 7.09 -5.51 3.42
N ILE A 55 6.13 -4.99 2.67
CA ILE A 55 4.87 -4.50 3.19
C ILE A 55 3.71 -5.07 2.40
N SER A 56 2.59 -5.27 3.07
CA SER A 56 1.37 -5.72 2.43
C SER A 56 0.38 -4.57 2.26
N ILE A 57 0.00 -4.30 1.01
CA ILE A 57 -0.96 -3.28 0.64
C ILE A 57 -2.27 -3.95 0.22
N SER A 58 -3.35 -3.66 0.93
CA SER A 58 -4.70 -4.10 0.55
C SER A 58 -5.26 -3.16 -0.51
N VAL A 59 -5.73 -3.75 -1.61
CA VAL A 59 -6.26 -3.05 -2.78
C VAL A 59 -7.55 -3.69 -3.28
N PRO A 60 -8.46 -2.97 -3.97
CA PRO A 60 -9.66 -3.60 -4.55
C PRO A 60 -9.30 -4.63 -5.63
N ASN A 61 -9.99 -5.77 -5.67
CA ASN A 61 -9.73 -6.85 -6.64
C ASN A 61 -9.80 -6.36 -8.09
N GLY A 62 -10.73 -5.47 -8.42
CA GLY A 62 -10.91 -4.92 -9.76
C GLY A 62 -9.78 -4.00 -10.25
N LYS A 63 -8.83 -3.65 -9.38
CA LYS A 63 -7.65 -2.86 -9.71
C LYS A 63 -6.38 -3.72 -9.85
N VAL A 64 -6.43 -4.99 -9.44
CA VAL A 64 -5.34 -5.95 -9.65
C VAL A 64 -5.43 -6.52 -11.06
N GLY A 65 -4.83 -5.82 -12.02
CA GLY A 65 -4.70 -6.28 -13.41
C GLY A 65 -3.55 -7.27 -13.63
N GLU A 66 -3.56 -7.93 -14.79
CA GLU A 66 -2.44 -8.74 -15.27
C GLU A 66 -1.19 -7.85 -15.45
N GLY A 67 -0.02 -8.37 -15.08
CA GLY A 67 1.26 -7.66 -15.23
C GLY A 67 1.67 -6.75 -14.07
N LEU A 68 0.95 -6.79 -12.94
CA LEU A 68 1.37 -6.11 -11.70
C LEU A 68 2.56 -6.78 -11.02
N LEU A 69 2.75 -8.09 -11.19
CA LEU A 69 3.88 -8.79 -10.59
C LEU A 69 5.20 -8.29 -11.21
N ASN A 70 6.16 -7.91 -10.37
CA ASN A 70 7.41 -7.24 -10.71
C ASN A 70 7.26 -5.83 -11.29
N ALA A 71 6.05 -5.25 -11.26
CA ALA A 71 5.87 -3.87 -11.67
C ALA A 71 6.28 -2.90 -10.54
N PRO A 72 6.92 -1.76 -10.89
CA PRO A 72 7.07 -0.66 -9.96
C PRO A 72 5.69 -0.05 -9.67
N ILE A 73 5.50 0.38 -8.43
CA ILE A 73 4.28 1.04 -7.98
C ILE A 73 4.64 2.27 -7.14
N GLU A 74 3.75 3.24 -7.22
CA GLU A 74 3.68 4.37 -6.29
C GLU A 74 2.26 4.39 -5.75
N VAL A 75 2.10 4.10 -4.46
CA VAL A 75 0.77 3.98 -3.85
C VAL A 75 0.71 4.81 -2.60
N ARG A 76 -0.24 5.74 -2.57
CA ARG A 76 -0.66 6.40 -1.35
C ARG A 76 -1.45 5.41 -0.50
N VAL A 77 -0.96 5.15 0.71
CA VAL A 77 -1.54 4.23 1.65
C VAL A 77 -2.01 4.93 2.91
N ARG A 78 -3.00 4.34 3.58
CA ARG A 78 -3.40 4.66 4.95
C ARG A 78 -3.17 3.48 5.87
N ARG A 79 -2.87 3.75 7.14
CA ARG A 79 -2.71 2.69 8.14
C ARG A 79 -4.07 2.05 8.45
N GLY A 80 -4.09 0.72 8.46
CA GLY A 80 -5.18 -0.06 9.01
C GLY A 80 -5.19 -0.06 10.55
N ARG A 81 -6.07 -0.85 11.14
CA ARG A 81 -6.03 -1.13 12.59
C ARG A 81 -4.79 -1.94 12.98
N ASP A 82 -4.29 -2.80 12.09
CA ASP A 82 -3.05 -3.56 12.30
C ASP A 82 -1.81 -2.75 11.89
N PRO A 83 -0.71 -2.79 12.67
CA PRO A 83 0.51 -2.01 12.37
C PRO A 83 1.16 -2.34 11.03
N ASP A 84 0.99 -3.58 10.57
CA ASP A 84 1.60 -4.15 9.35
C ASP A 84 0.64 -4.16 8.15
N LEU A 85 -0.58 -3.66 8.33
CA LEU A 85 -1.59 -3.60 7.27
C LEU A 85 -1.82 -2.16 6.84
N VAL A 86 -1.58 -1.90 5.56
CA VAL A 86 -1.90 -0.62 4.95
C VAL A 86 -2.91 -0.81 3.81
N PHE A 87 -3.80 0.16 3.65
CA PHE A 87 -4.83 0.16 2.61
C PHE A 87 -4.47 1.20 1.56
N ALA A 88 -4.53 0.85 0.29
CA ALA A 88 -4.42 1.84 -0.78
C ALA A 88 -5.58 2.85 -0.70
N ALA A 89 -5.27 4.11 -0.96
CA ALA A 89 -6.25 5.17 -1.13
C ALA A 89 -7.20 4.87 -2.32
N PRO A 90 -8.44 5.38 -2.31
CA PRO A 90 -9.45 5.07 -3.34
C PRO A 90 -9.01 5.41 -4.78
N ASP A 91 -8.07 6.33 -4.95
CA ASP A 91 -7.55 6.77 -6.24
C ASP A 91 -6.30 6.00 -6.70
N TRP A 92 -6.30 4.67 -6.56
CA TRP A 92 -5.21 3.86 -7.10
C TRP A 92 -5.17 3.98 -8.64
N ASN A 93 -4.05 4.54 -9.13
CA ASN A 93 -3.60 4.49 -10.51
C ASN A 93 -2.22 3.77 -10.57
N PRO A 94 -2.03 2.71 -11.37
CA PRO A 94 -0.69 2.18 -11.61
C PRO A 94 0.19 3.28 -12.24
N ALA A 95 1.47 3.34 -11.85
CA ALA A 95 2.39 4.33 -12.38
C ALA A 95 2.41 4.24 -13.93
N PRO A 96 2.33 5.37 -14.65
CA PRO A 96 2.46 5.36 -16.10
C PRO A 96 3.86 4.85 -16.47
N ARG A 97 3.91 3.93 -17.43
CA ARG A 97 5.14 3.41 -18.02
C ARG A 97 5.97 4.51 -18.68
#